data_AF-J6DFT9-F1
#
_entry.id   AF-J6DFT9-F1
#
_cell.length_a   1.000
_cell.length_b   1.000
_cell.length_c   1.000
_cell.angle_alpha   90.00
_cell.angle_beta   90.00
_cell.angle_gamma   90.00
#
_symmetry.space_group_name_H-M   'P 1'
#
loop_
_entity.id
_entity.type
_entity.pdbx_description
1 polymer ?
#
loop_
_entity_poly.entity_id
_entity_poly.type
_entity_poly.pdbx_seq_one_letter_code
_entity_poly.pdbx_strand_id
1 'polypeptide(L)' 'MAPATIFSVVGEYGVLPSDEIDVDDDLEIVHEYTPWH' A
#
# COMPACT_ATOMS: atom_id res chain seq x y z
N MET A 1 -8.14 -7.40 10.95
CA MET A 1 -6.98 -6.64 10.42
C MET A 1 -7.40 -6.04 9.10
N ALA A 2 -6.99 -4.79 8.87
CA ALA A 2 -7.19 -4.10 7.60
C ALA A 2 -6.32 -4.74 6.49
N PRO A 3 -6.66 -4.54 5.21
CA PRO A 3 -5.77 -4.84 4.10
C PRO A 3 -4.46 -4.06 4.23
N ALA A 4 -3.37 -4.62 3.71
CA ALA A 4 -2.08 -3.97 3.62
C ALA A 4 -1.71 -3.79 2.16
N THR A 5 -1.17 -2.63 1.82
CA THR A 5 -0.75 -2.30 0.47
C THR A 5 0.76 -2.18 0.40
N ILE A 6 1.35 -2.88 -0.56
CA ILE A 6 2.73 -2.72 -0.98
C ILE A 6 2.74 -1.65 -2.08
N PHE A 7 3.57 -0.64 -1.89
CA PHE A 7 3.73 0.46 -2.85
C PHE A 7 5.20 0.77 -3.11
N SER A 8 5.44 1.55 -4.17
CA SER A 8 6.77 2.01 -4.58
C SER A 8 6.83 3.55 -4.58
N VAL A 9 7.94 4.13 -4.10
CA VAL A 9 8.23 5.57 -4.14
C VAL A 9 9.69 5.75 -4.51
N VAL A 10 9.97 6.40 -5.64
CA VAL A 10 11.35 6.72 -6.10
C VAL A 10 12.26 5.46 -6.11
N GLY A 11 11.69 4.29 -6.41
CA GLY A 11 12.40 3.02 -6.46
C GLY A 11 12.63 2.32 -5.12
N GLU A 12 12.07 2.84 -4.03
CA GLU A 12 11.99 2.18 -2.72
C GLU A 12 10.61 1.57 -2.49
N TYR A 13 10.54 0.42 -1.82
CA TYR A 13 9.28 -0.27 -1.51
C TYR A 13 8.86 -0.04 -0.07
N GLY A 14 7.58 0.30 0.13
CA GLY A 14 6.94 0.46 1.44
C GLY A 14 5.71 -0.44 1.60
N VAL A 15 5.29 -0.62 2.85
CA VAL A 15 4.05 -1.32 3.20
C VAL A 15 3.31 -0.53 4.26
N LEU A 16 2.04 -0.23 4.01
CA LEU A 16 1.14 0.44 4.96
C LEU A 16 -0.24 -0.24 4.95
N PRO A 17 -1.04 -0.09 6.03
CA PRO A 17 -2.47 -0.35 5.97
C PRO A 17 -3.11 0.41 4.82
N SER A 18 -3.98 -0.24 4.05
CA SER A 18 -4.56 0.37 2.85
C SER A 18 -5.44 1.58 3.16
N ASP A 19 -5.96 1.68 4.38
CA ASP A 19 -6.74 2.82 4.88
C ASP A 19 -5.89 4.03 5.30
N GLU A 20 -4.57 3.88 5.35
CA GLU A 20 -3.62 4.97 5.60
C GLU A 20 -3.04 5.57 4.31
N ILE A 21 -3.35 5.01 3.14
CA ILE A 21 -2.93 5.54 1.83
C ILE A 21 -4.01 6.46 1.28
N ASP A 22 -3.62 7.68 0.91
CA ASP A 22 -4.51 8.66 0.30
C ASP A 22 -4.28 8.79 -1.20
N VAL A 23 -5.31 9.24 -1.93
CA VAL A 23 -5.26 9.41 -3.39
C VAL A 23 -4.27 10.49 -3.83
N ASP A 24 -3.95 11.41 -2.92
CA ASP A 24 -3.00 12.50 -3.14
C ASP A 24 -1.54 12.10 -2.85
N ASP A 25 -1.29 10.89 -2.35
CA ASP A 25 0.06 10.38 -2.15
C ASP A 25 0.68 9.95 -3.50
N ASP A 26 1.91 10.39 -3.76
CA ASP A 26 2.66 10.05 -4.99
C ASP A 26 3.28 8.64 -4.87
N LEU A 27 2.41 7.63 -4.72
CA LEU A 27 2.77 6.23 -4.56
C LEU A 27 2.34 5.42 -5.79
N GLU A 28 3.19 4.49 -6.22
CA GLU A 28 2.81 3.45 -7.18
C GLU A 28 2.30 2.21 -6.43
N ILE A 29 1.04 1.84 -6.62
CA ILE A 29 0.48 0.64 -5.98
C ILE A 29 0.98 -0.62 -6.68
N VAL A 30 1.70 -1.47 -5.94
CA VAL A 30 2.29 -2.71 -6.47
C VAL A 30 1.39 -3.90 -6.21
N HIS A 31 0.87 -4.03 -4.97
CA HIS A 31 0.02 -5.15 -4.58
C HIS A 31 -0.81 -4.82 -3.32
N GLU A 32 -2.04 -5.33 -3.27
CA GLU A 32 -2.88 -5.27 -2.06
C GLU A 32 -3.06 -6.67 -1.50
N TYR A 33 -2.81 -6.83 -0.20
CA TYR A 33 -2.88 -8.09 0.52
C TYR A 33 -3.96 -8.03 1.61
N THR A 34 -4.90 -8.98 1.54
CA THR A 34 -5.93 -9.15 2.57
C THR A 34 -5.66 -10.43 3.37
N PRO A 35 -5.32 -10.35 4.67
CA PRO A 35 -4.84 -11.48 5.47
C PRO A 35 -5.87 -12.58 5.80
N TRP A 36 -7.15 -12.40 5.45
CA TRP A 36 -8.23 -13.32 5.82
C TRP A 36 -9.02 -13.87 4.64
N HIS A 37 -8.47 -13.74 3.43
CA HIS A 37 -9.12 -14.20 2.22
C HIS A 37 -9.04 -15.72 2.06
#